data_AF-A0A932C299-F1
#
_entry.id   AF-A0A932C299-F1
#
_cell.length_a   1.000
_cell.length_b   1.000
_cell.length_c   1.000
_cell.angle_alpha   90.00
_cell.angle_beta   90.00
_cell.angle_gamma   90.00
#
_symmetry.space_group_name_H-M   'P 1'
#
loop_
_entity.id
_entity.type
_entity.pdbx_description
1 polymer ?
#
loop_
_entity_poly.entity_id
_entity_poly.type
_entity_poly.pdbx_seq_one_letter_code
_entity_poly.pdbx_strand_id
1 'polypeptide(L)'
;MTAPTDISLWSVNPCARLAGCLDEFVDGRLDRAIEALALAHMERCPPCRVMARHALRYRETMRRVGDASVAPADFVQRLRFALRRGVEPPPA
;
A
#
# COMPACT_ATOMS: atom_id res chain seq x y z
N MET A 1 -5.62 -17.02 2.41
CA MET A 1 -5.98 -16.18 3.57
C MET A 1 -7.10 -15.27 3.10
N THR A 2 -8.28 -15.39 3.71
CA THR A 2 -9.47 -14.60 3.38
C THR A 2 -9.37 -13.22 4.03
N ALA A 3 -9.41 -12.16 3.21
CA ALA A 3 -9.39 -10.79 3.70
C ALA A 3 -10.56 -10.57 4.69
N PRO A 4 -10.33 -9.95 5.86
CA PRO A 4 -11.37 -9.70 6.85
C PRO A 4 -12.35 -8.65 6.29
N THR A 5 -13.48 -9.12 5.77
CA THR A 5 -14.53 -8.29 5.15
C THR A 5 -15.53 -7.76 6.18
N ASP A 6 -15.40 -8.13 7.46
CA ASP A 6 -16.36 -7.77 8.49
C ASP A 6 -15.98 -6.46 9.20
N ILE A 7 -16.60 -5.38 8.70
CA ILE A 7 -16.53 -4.00 9.21
C ILE A 7 -16.90 -3.95 10.71
N SER A 8 -17.80 -4.82 11.18
CA SER A 8 -18.33 -4.81 12.55
C SER A 8 -17.24 -5.04 13.60
N LEU A 9 -16.22 -5.81 13.24
CA LEU A 9 -15.15 -6.24 14.14
C LEU A 9 -14.08 -5.15 14.41
N TRP A 10 -14.10 -4.05 13.65
CA TRP A 10 -13.22 -2.90 13.84
C TRP A 10 -13.54 -2.07 15.08
N SER A 11 -14.77 -2.17 15.58
CA SER A 11 -15.21 -1.44 16.78
C SER A 11 -14.66 -2.04 18.08
N VAL A 12 -14.45 -3.37 18.12
CA VAL A 12 -14.14 -4.11 19.34
C VAL A 12 -12.63 -4.14 19.62
N ASN A 13 -11.80 -4.32 18.59
CA ASN A 13 -10.34 -4.36 18.74
C ASN A 13 -9.62 -3.86 17.47
N PRO A 14 -9.61 -2.55 17.22
CA PRO A 14 -9.05 -1.98 15.99
C PRO A 14 -7.53 -2.19 15.86
N CYS A 15 -6.80 -2.25 16.98
CA CYS A 15 -5.36 -2.54 16.97
C CYS A 15 -5.06 -3.94 16.44
N ALA A 16 -5.74 -4.96 16.97
CA ALA A 16 -5.56 -6.35 16.52
C ALA A 16 -6.04 -6.54 15.08
N ARG A 17 -7.09 -5.82 14.67
CA ARG A 17 -7.59 -5.85 13.29
C ARG A 17 -6.57 -5.27 12.32
N LEU A 18 -6.02 -4.09 12.61
CA LEU A 18 -4.96 -3.51 11.79
C LEU A 18 -3.75 -4.43 11.72
N ALA A 19 -3.32 -5.02 12.83
CA ALA A 19 -2.20 -5.95 12.84
C ALA A 19 -2.48 -7.18 11.95
N GLY A 20 -3.70 -7.72 12.00
CA GLY A 20 -4.10 -8.89 11.20
C GLY A 20 -4.23 -8.61 9.70
N CYS A 21 -4.52 -7.38 9.30
CA CYS A 21 -4.61 -6.98 7.89
C CYS A 21 -3.46 -6.07 7.43
N LEU A 22 -2.36 -6.04 8.17
CA LEU A 22 -1.26 -5.10 7.92
C LEU A 22 -0.61 -5.33 6.54
N ASP A 23 -0.43 -6.59 6.15
CA ASP A 23 0.16 -6.93 4.84
C ASP A 23 -0.73 -6.48 3.69
N GLU A 24 -2.04 -6.70 3.79
CA GLU A 24 -3.02 -6.27 2.80
C GLU A 24 -3.10 -4.74 2.73
N PHE A 25 -3.02 -4.05 3.87
CA PHE A 25 -2.94 -2.60 3.93
C PHE A 25 -1.67 -2.10 3.22
N VAL A 26 -0.52 -2.65 3.58
CA VAL A 26 0.79 -2.26 3.02
C VAL A 26 0.86 -2.54 1.53
N ASP A 27 0.25 -3.62 1.05
CA ASP A 27 0.18 -3.96 -0.37
C ASP A 27 -0.81 -3.11 -1.17
N GLY A 28 -1.75 -2.42 -0.51
CA GLY A 28 -2.86 -1.71 -1.16
C GLY A 28 -3.94 -2.66 -1.67
N ARG A 29 -4.13 -3.80 -1.01
CA ARG A 29 -5.12 -4.86 -1.35
C ARG A 29 -6.32 -4.89 -0.40
N LEU A 30 -6.37 -3.99 0.56
CA LEU A 30 -7.54 -3.85 1.42
C LEU A 30 -8.74 -3.30 0.64
N ASP A 31 -9.93 -3.75 1.04
CA ASP A 31 -11.16 -3.10 0.62
C ASP A 31 -11.19 -1.64 1.09
N ARG A 32 -11.75 -0.74 0.27
CA ARG A 32 -11.76 0.71 0.53
C ARG A 32 -12.42 1.08 1.86
N ALA A 33 -13.48 0.37 2.27
CA ALA A 33 -14.14 0.64 3.54
C ALA A 33 -13.26 0.25 4.73
N ILE A 34 -12.56 -0.89 4.62
CA ILE A 34 -11.63 -1.37 5.64
C ILE A 34 -10.37 -0.47 5.71
N GLU A 35 -9.87 -0.02 4.58
CA GLU A 35 -8.76 0.93 4.51
C GLU A 35 -9.12 2.26 5.20
N ALA A 36 -10.32 2.80 4.96
CA ALA A 36 -10.78 4.01 5.64
C ALA A 36 -10.81 3.85 7.17
N LEU A 37 -11.25 2.69 7.67
CA LEU A 37 -11.22 2.37 9.10
C LEU A 37 -9.80 2.23 9.65
N ALA A 38 -8.89 1.61 8.89
CA ALA A 38 -7.47 1.52 9.22
C ALA A 38 -6.84 2.90 9.38
N LEU A 39 -7.08 3.80 8.42
CA LEU A 39 -6.60 5.17 8.44
C LEU A 39 -7.16 5.94 9.65
N ALA A 40 -8.47 5.90 9.86
CA ALA A 40 -9.13 6.55 10.99
C ALA A 40 -8.60 6.05 12.35
N HIS A 41 -8.30 4.75 12.46
CA HIS A 41 -7.69 4.20 13.66
C HIS A 41 -6.26 4.74 13.89
N MET A 42 -5.42 4.75 12.85
CA MET A 42 -4.04 5.22 12.94
C MET A 42 -3.91 6.71 13.25
N GLU A 43 -4.89 7.53 12.89
CA GLU A 43 -4.97 8.93 13.33
C GLU A 43 -5.04 9.05 14.85
N ARG A 44 -5.71 8.10 15.50
CA ARG A 44 -5.98 8.10 16.95
C ARG A 44 -5.08 7.17 17.75
N CYS A 45 -4.36 6.26 17.10
CA CYS A 45 -3.52 5.25 17.74
C CYS A 45 -2.05 5.36 17.27
N PRO A 46 -1.19 6.09 18.02
CA PRO A 46 0.21 6.28 17.65
C PRO A 46 1.03 4.98 17.47
N PRO A 47 0.87 3.94 18.31
CA PRO A 47 1.58 2.66 18.11
C PRO A 47 1.27 2.01 16.76
N CYS A 48 -0.02 1.96 16.40
CA CYS A 48 -0.48 1.41 15.13
C CYS A 48 0.02 2.20 13.92
N ARG A 49 0.04 3.54 14.04
CA ARG A 49 0.62 4.42 13.01
C ARG A 49 2.11 4.18 12.80
N VAL A 50 2.86 3.98 13.89
CA VAL A 50 4.30 3.70 13.84
C VAL A 50 4.53 2.33 13.18
N MET A 51 3.80 1.30 13.60
CA MET A 51 3.85 -0.05 13.01
C MET A 51 3.62 -0.02 11.50
N ALA A 52 2.53 0.62 11.04
CA ALA A 52 2.22 0.72 9.61
C ALA A 52 3.30 1.48 8.83
N ARG A 53 3.85 2.56 9.40
CA ARG A 53 4.96 3.30 8.81
C ARG A 53 6.21 2.43 8.66
N HIS A 54 6.56 1.61 9.65
CA HIS A 54 7.69 0.70 9.56
C HIS A 54 7.48 -0.36 8.47
N ALA A 55 6.28 -0.94 8.39
CA ALA A 55 5.96 -1.94 7.38
C ALA A 55 6.03 -1.36 5.95
N LEU A 56 5.52 -0.14 5.74
CA LEU A 56 5.66 0.58 4.46
C LEU A 56 7.13 0.83 4.07
N ARG A 57 7.95 1.29 5.02
CA ARG A 57 9.39 1.50 4.78
C ARG A 57 10.13 0.20 4.49
N TYR A 58 9.76 -0.88 5.17
CA TYR A 58 10.33 -2.19 4.92
C TYR A 58 10.00 -2.67 3.50
N ARG A 59 8.74 -2.55 3.07
CA ARG A 59 8.32 -2.83 1.68
C ARG A 59 9.12 -2.02 0.66
N GLU A 60 9.31 -0.73 0.90
CA GLU A 60 10.10 0.13 0.01
C GLU A 60 11.57 -0.34 -0.07
N THR A 61 12.16 -0.70 1.08
CA THR A 61 13.53 -1.21 1.14
C THR A 61 13.65 -2.53 0.38
N MET A 62 12.71 -3.46 0.58
CA MET A 62 12.67 -4.74 -0.12
C MET A 62 12.51 -4.56 -1.64
N ARG A 63 11.68 -3.60 -2.08
CA ARG A 63 11.58 -3.25 -3.51
C ARG A 63 12.92 -2.79 -4.07
N ARG A 64 13.61 -1.87 -3.40
CA ARG A 64 14.93 -1.37 -3.87
C ARG A 64 15.99 -2.46 -3.97
N VAL A 65 15.96 -3.44 -3.06
CA VAL A 65 16.87 -4.60 -3.10
C VAL A 65 16.47 -5.57 -4.22
N GLY A 66 15.17 -5.75 -4.47
CA GLY A 66 14.65 -6.60 -5.55
C GLY A 66 14.75 -6.00 -6.96
N ASP A 67 14.72 -4.67 -7.08
CA ASP A 67 14.73 -3.89 -8.34
C ASP A 67 16.13 -3.73 -8.97
N ALA A 68 17.04 -4.69 -8.75
CA ALA A 68 18.30 -4.74 -9.50
C ALA A 68 18.11 -5.09 -10.99
N SER A 69 16.88 -5.13 -11.51
CA SER A 69 16.60 -5.19 -12.95
C SER A 69 16.50 -3.79 -13.53
N VAL A 70 17.56 -3.36 -14.22
CA VAL A 70 17.55 -2.14 -15.03
C VAL A 70 16.48 -2.29 -16.11
N ALA A 71 15.45 -1.44 -16.09
CA ALA A 71 14.45 -1.41 -17.16
C ALA A 71 15.16 -1.19 -18.52
N PRO A 72 14.73 -1.88 -19.60
CA PRO A 72 15.30 -1.69 -20.93
C PRO A 72 15.35 -0.21 -21.34
N ALA A 73 16.46 0.22 -21.95
CA ALA A 73 16.71 1.64 -22.22
C ALA A 73 15.66 2.26 -23.15
N ASP A 74 15.15 1.49 -24.11
CA ASP A 74 14.08 1.86 -25.03
C ASP A 74 12.74 2.12 -24.31
N PHE A 75 12.40 1.28 -23.31
CA PHE A 75 11.24 1.50 -22.44
C PHE A 75 11.37 2.82 -21.66
N VAL A 76 12.53 3.07 -21.07
CA VAL A 76 12.80 4.32 -20.33
C VAL A 76 12.69 5.54 -21.23
N GLN A 77 13.21 5.46 -22.46
CA GLN A 77 13.11 6.53 -23.45
C GLN A 77 11.66 6.83 -23.84
N ARG A 78 10.86 5.78 -24.12
CA ARG A 78 9.43 5.91 -24.45
C ARG A 78 8.63 6.49 -23.29
N LEU A 79 8.87 6.03 -22.07
CA LEU A 79 8.23 6.56 -20.86
C LEU A 79 8.54 8.04 -20.67
N ARG A 80 9.82 8.44 -20.77
CA ARG A 80 10.24 9.85 -20.66
C ARG A 80 9.64 10.74 -21.75
N PHE A 81 9.42 10.18 -22.94
CA PHE A 81 8.76 10.90 -24.02
C PHE A 81 7.26 11.10 -23.73
N ALA A 82 6.57 10.05 -23.28
CA ALA A 82 5.15 10.09 -22.93
C ALA A 82 4.87 11.07 -21.77
N LEU A 83 5.65 11.01 -20.69
CA LEU A 83 5.52 11.90 -19.53
C LEU A 83 5.72 13.37 -19.90
N ARG A 84 6.70 13.68 -20.77
CA ARG A 84 6.95 15.05 -21.23
C ARG A 84 5.86 15.63 -22.11
N ARG A 85 5.09 14.77 -22.80
CA ARG A 85 3.99 15.18 -23.67
C ARG A 85 2.63 15.20 -22.98
N GLY A 86 2.58 14.90 -21.67
CA GLY A 86 1.33 14.84 -20.92
C GLY A 86 0.39 13.73 -21.42
N VAL A 87 0.94 12.63 -21.94
CA VAL A 87 0.14 11.55 -22.51
C VAL A 87 -0.47 10.75 -21.36
N GLU A 88 -1.80 10.83 -21.26
CA GLU A 88 -2.61 9.94 -20.42
C GLU A 88 -2.29 8.47 -20.80
N PRO A 89 -2.02 7.59 -19.83
CA PRO A 89 -1.66 6.21 -20.13
C PRO A 89 -2.79 5.52 -20.92
N PRO A 90 -2.46 4.70 -21.93
CA PRO A 90 -3.49 4.00 -22.70
C PRO A 90 -4.28 3.06 -21.79
N PRO A 91 -5.61 2.90 -22.00
CA PRO A 91 -6.41 1.94 -21.26
C PRO A 91 -5.91 0.51 -21.52
N ALA A 92 -5.90 -0.29 -20.45
CA ALA A 92 -5.49 -1.69 -20.44
C ALA A 92 -6.41 -2.58 -21.29
#